data_AF-A0A2N2JEU8-F1
#
_entry.id   AF-A0A2N2JEU8-F1
#
_cell.length_a   1.000
_cell.length_b   1.000
_cell.length_c   1.000
_cell.angle_alpha   90.00
_cell.angle_beta   90.00
_cell.angle_gamma   90.00
#
_symmetry.space_group_name_H-M   'P 1'
#
loop_
_entity.id
_entity.type
_entity.pdbx_description
1 polymer ?
#
loop_
_entity_poly.entity_id
_entity_poly.type
_entity_poly.pdbx_seq_one_letter_code
_entity_poly.pdbx_strand_id
1 'polypeptide(L)' 'MELIDGLMQKVGLSKEKAEEVLKFLKENAAKIPEWVGQNETLSKVADKLPGGLGGKLFGKKDGE' A
#
# COMPACT_ATOMS: atom_id res chain seq x y z
N MET A 1 -12.32 -5.94 -1.52
CA MET A 1 -12.67 -4.72 -2.30
C MET A 1 -12.27 -3.43 -1.58
N GLU A 2 -11.83 -3.49 -0.32
CA GLU A 2 -11.62 -2.32 0.55
C GLU A 2 -10.63 -1.26 0.02
N LEU A 3 -9.63 -1.63 -0.79
CA LEU A 3 -8.68 -0.66 -1.35
C LEU A 3 -9.31 0.23 -2.45
N ILE A 4 -10.12 -0.36 -3.33
CA ILE A 4 -10.79 0.40 -4.41
C ILE A 4 -11.79 1.37 -3.80
N ASP A 5 -12.61 0.90 -2.86
CA ASP A 5 -13.59 1.77 -2.19
C ASP A 5 -12.90 2.89 -1.41
N GLY A 6 -11.76 2.61 -0.77
CA GLY A 6 -10.94 3.64 -0.12
C GLY A 6 -10.39 4.68 -1.11
N LEU A 7 -9.91 4.24 -2.27
CA LEU A 7 -9.40 5.13 -3.33
C LEU A 7 -10.52 6.00 -3.93
N MET A 8 -11.70 5.43 -4.14
CA MET A 8 -12.85 6.19 -4.64
C MET A 8 -13.36 7.20 -3.60
N GLN A 9 -13.55 6.77 -2.36
CA GLN A 9 -14.21 7.61 -1.35
C GLN A 9 -13.29 8.62 -0.66
N LYS A 10 -12.01 8.29 -0.45
CA LYS A 10 -11.08 9.18 0.28
C LYS A 10 -10.21 10.03 -0.65
N VAL A 11 -9.90 9.51 -1.84
CA VAL A 11 -9.05 10.20 -2.82
C VAL A 11 -9.86 10.79 -3.97
N GLY A 12 -11.12 10.37 -4.13
CA GLY A 12 -12.01 10.88 -5.18
C GLY A 12 -11.73 10.29 -6.56
N LEU A 13 -11.06 9.12 -6.63
CA LEU A 13 -10.77 8.48 -7.91
C LEU A 13 -12.03 7.85 -8.51
N SER A 14 -12.16 7.89 -9.83
CA SER A 14 -13.17 7.10 -10.53
C SER A 14 -12.83 5.61 -10.42
N LYS A 15 -13.85 4.75 -10.55
CA LYS A 15 -13.68 3.29 -10.42
C LYS A 15 -12.62 2.74 -11.38
N GLU A 16 -12.64 3.17 -12.65
CA GLU A 16 -11.62 2.76 -13.64
C GLU A 16 -10.20 3.14 -13.21
N LYS A 17 -10.00 4.35 -12.68
CA LYS A 17 -8.68 4.78 -12.20
C LYS A 17 -8.26 4.07 -10.92
N ALA A 18 -9.21 3.78 -10.02
CA ALA A 18 -8.92 2.97 -8.84
C ALA A 18 -8.51 1.53 -9.21
N GLU A 19 -9.10 0.95 -10.27
CA GLU A 19 -8.73 -0.36 -10.80
C GLU A 19 -7.35 -0.34 -11.48
N GLU A 20 -7.03 0.70 -12.27
CA GLU A 20 -5.69 0.89 -12.84
C GLU A 20 -4.63 1.03 -11.75
N VAL A 21 -4.90 1.83 -10.72
CA VAL A 21 -3.99 1.99 -9.57
C VAL A 21 -3.81 0.65 -8.86
N LEU A 22 -4.89 -0.10 -8.62
CA LEU A 22 -4.79 -1.42 -8.02
C LEU A 22 -3.95 -2.38 -8.88
N LYS A 23 -4.13 -2.35 -10.20
CA LYS A 23 -3.33 -3.17 -11.13
C LYS A 23 -1.85 -2.80 -11.05
N PHE A 24 -1.53 -1.50 -11.11
CA PHE A 24 -0.18 -1.00 -10.96
C PHE A 24 0.46 -1.43 -9.63
N LEU A 25 -0.28 -1.32 -8.52
CA LEU A 25 0.21 -1.71 -7.20
C LEU A 25 0.46 -3.23 -7.12
N LYS A 26 -0.37 -4.05 -7.77
CA LYS A 26 -0.16 -5.52 -7.84
C LYS A 26 1.05 -5.88 -8.68
N GLU A 27 1.21 -5.26 -9.85
CA GLU A 27 2.37 -5.48 -10.74
C GLU A 27 3.68 -5.05 -10.10
N ASN A 28 3.64 -4.08 -9.19
CA ASN A 28 4.81 -3.55 -8.50
C ASN A 28 4.85 -3.89 -7.01
N ALA A 29 4.08 -4.88 -6.55
CA ALA A 29 3.93 -5.19 -5.13
C ALA A 29 5.27 -5.44 -4.42
N ALA A 30 6.25 -6.03 -5.12
CA ALA A 30 7.59 -6.27 -4.60
C ALA A 30 8.45 -5.01 -4.44
N LYS A 31 8.13 -3.93 -5.16
CA LYS A 31 8.86 -2.64 -5.15
C LYS A 31 8.20 -1.61 -4.24
N ILE A 32 6.92 -1.78 -3.91
CA ILE A 32 6.20 -0.92 -2.97
C ILE A 32 6.93 -0.75 -1.63
N PRO A 33 7.49 -1.80 -1.01
CA PRO A 33 8.26 -1.65 0.24
C PRO A 33 9.49 -0.76 0.08
N GLU A 34 10.15 -0.81 -1.08
CA GLU A 34 11.30 0.04 -1.39
C GLU A 34 10.87 1.51 -1.56
N TRP A 35 9.77 1.76 -2.27
CA TRP A 35 9.22 3.12 -2.45
C TRP A 35 8.76 3.75 -1.14
N VAL A 36 8.16 2.95 -0.26
CA VAL A 36 7.67 3.40 1.05
C VAL A 36 8.79 3.50 2.08
N GLY A 37 9.79 2.61 2.02
CA GLY A 37 10.97 2.64 2.88
C GLY A 37 11.88 3.84 2.60
N GLN A 38 11.85 4.39 1.37
CA GLN A 38 12.54 5.64 1.03
C GLN A 38 11.84 6.90 1.57
N ASN A 39 10.62 6.78 2.11
CA ASN A 39 9.84 7.92 2.56
C ASN A 39 9.47 7.76 4.05
N GLU A 40 10.17 8.51 4.92
CA GLU A 40 9.98 8.47 6.39
C GLU A 40 8.52 8.64 6.81
N THR A 41 7.75 9.44 6.07
CA THR A 41 6.33 9.69 6.35
C THR A 41 5.49 8.45 6.12
N LEU A 42 5.75 7.71 5.04
CA LEU A 42 5.01 6.50 4.71
C LEU A 42 5.43 5.32 5.58
N SER A 43 6.69 5.28 6.03
CA SER A 43 7.15 4.34 7.04
C SER A 43 6.39 4.51 8.36
N LYS A 44 6.23 5.76 8.84
CA LYS A 44 5.41 6.08 10.03
C LYS A 44 3.93 5.77 9.87
N VAL A 45 3.41 5.79 8.65
CA VAL A 45 2.02 5.39 8.33
C VAL A 45 1.90 3.86 8.26
N ALA A 46 2.89 3.15 7.74
CA ALA A 46 2.94 1.70 7.73
C ALA A 46 2.97 1.13 9.17
N ASP A 47 3.73 1.75 10.07
CA ASP A 47 3.73 1.46 11.51
C ASP A 47 2.38 1.74 12.19
N LYS A 48 1.57 2.64 11.61
CA LYS A 48 0.24 3.03 12.13
C LYS A 48 -0.92 2.33 11.45
N LEU A 49 -0.70 1.47 10.44
CA LEU A 49 -1.78 0.74 9.80
C LEU A 49 -2.25 -0.40 10.73
N PRO A 50 -3.48 -0.36 11.24
CA PRO A 50 -3.99 -1.38 12.15
C PRO A 50 -4.13 -2.72 11.41
N GLY A 51 -3.70 -3.81 12.05
CA GLY A 51 -4.04 -5.17 11.62
C GLY A 51 -3.03 -5.88 10.72
N GLY A 52 -1.72 -5.77 10.99
CA GLY A 52 -0.71 -6.67 10.38
C GLY A 52 -0.49 -6.50 8.87
N LEU A 53 -1.22 -5.59 8.22
CA LEU A 53 -0.95 -5.16 6.84
C LEU A 53 0.38 -4.40 6.77
N GLY A 54 0.70 -3.55 7.75
CA GLY A 54 2.03 -2.95 7.87
C GLY A 54 3.12 -4.01 8.00
N GLY A 55 2.91 -5.02 8.85
CA GLY A 55 3.89 -6.10 9.05
C GLY A 55 4.02 -7.12 7.91
N LYS A 56 2.97 -7.38 7.12
CA LYS A 56 3.04 -8.32 5.98
C LYS A 56 3.35 -7.67 4.64
N LEU A 57 2.95 -6.41 4.45
CA LEU A 57 3.20 -5.66 3.21
C LEU A 57 4.49 -4.83 3.30
N PHE A 58 4.86 -4.37 4.49
CA PHE A 58 6.04 -3.52 4.72
C PHE A 58 7.00 -4.07 5.78
N GLY A 59 6.63 -5.14 6.50
CA GLY A 59 7.49 -5.79 7.46
C GLY A 59 8.46 -6.75 6.77
N LYS A 60 9.68 -6.25 6.58
CA LYS A 60 10.90 -6.86 7.13
C LYS A 60 10.96 -8.39 7.03
N LYS A 61 11.56 -8.89 5.94
CA LYS A 61 12.18 -10.21 5.88
C LYS A 61 13.44 -10.17 6.74
N ASP A 62 13.34 -10.62 7.99
CA ASP A 62 14.49 -11.01 8.79
C ASP A 62 14.33 -12.48 9.21
N GLY A 63 15.32 -13.30 8.79
CA GLY A 63 15.59 -14.69 9.20
C GLY A 63 14.76 -15.73 8.45
N GLU A 64 15.30 -16.67 7.67
CA GLU A 64 16.64 -17.31 7.64
C GLU A 64 17.27 -17.32 6.23
#